data_AF-A0A160IMJ6-F1
#
_entry.id   AF-A0A160IMJ6-F1
#
_cell.length_a   1.000
_cell.length_b   1.000
_cell.length_c   1.000
_cell.angle_alpha   90.00
_cell.angle_beta   90.00
_cell.angle_gamma   90.00
#
_symmetry.space_group_name_H-M   'P 1'
#
loop_
_entity.id
_entity.type
_entity.pdbx_description
1 polymer ?
#
loop_
_entity_poly.entity_id
_entity_poly.type
_entity_poly.pdbx_seq_one_letter_code
_entity_poly.pdbx_strand_id
1 'polypeptide(L)'
;MPVFGWFFLLIVLGGIIVGSFVHKYRYRNMNLIYTAFGQENYFNIIAKLKADGVAYKVRIPGQAFGDRERPVIDNTQYDIYVKNTDAHLAADALRK
;
A
#
# COMPACT_ATOMS: atom_id res chain seq x y z
N MET A 1 -24.50 38.82 13.33
CA MET A 1 -23.21 38.60 12.62
C MET A 1 -22.70 37.20 12.98
N PRO A 2 -22.69 36.22 12.06
CA PRO A 2 -22.47 34.81 12.40
C PRO A 2 -20.98 34.46 12.34
N VAL A 3 -20.22 34.91 13.33
CA VAL A 3 -18.78 34.60 13.44
C VAL A 3 -18.55 33.11 13.68
N PHE A 4 -19.50 32.43 14.33
CA PHE A 4 -19.45 31.00 14.66
C PHE A 4 -19.49 30.07 13.43
N GLY A 5 -20.15 30.46 12.33
CA GLY A 5 -20.21 29.65 11.12
C GLY A 5 -18.86 29.55 10.39
N TRP A 6 -18.06 30.61 10.47
CA TRP A 6 -16.73 30.66 9.85
C TRP A 6 -15.71 29.78 10.59
N PHE A 7 -15.78 29.73 11.93
CA PHE A 7 -14.94 28.82 12.71
C PHE A 7 -15.21 27.34 12.38
N PHE A 8 -16.49 26.97 12.24
CA PHE A 8 -16.86 25.62 11.84
C PHE A 8 -16.32 25.26 10.45
N LEU A 9 -16.44 26.17 9.48
CA LEU A 9 -15.89 25.99 8.13
C LEU A 9 -14.37 25.83 8.13
N LEU A 10 -13.64 26.61 8.94
CA LEU A 10 -12.18 26.50 9.03
C LEU A 10 -11.73 25.18 9.65
N ILE A 11 -12.44 24.66 10.65
CA ILE A 11 -12.16 23.36 11.27
C ILE A 11 -12.37 22.23 10.26
N VAL A 12 -13.49 22.26 9.52
CA VAL A 12 -13.80 21.24 8.50
C VAL A 12 -12.78 21.27 7.35
N LEU A 13 -12.44 22.45 6.83
CA LEU A 13 -11.43 22.59 5.78
C LEU A 13 -10.04 22.15 6.26
N GLY A 14 -9.66 22.50 7.50
CA GLY A 14 -8.42 22.05 8.12
C GLY A 14 -8.33 20.53 8.22
N GLY A 15 -9.41 19.87 8.66
CA GLY A 15 -9.48 18.40 8.73
C GLY A 15 -9.30 17.72 7.37
N ILE A 16 -9.91 18.25 6.31
CA ILE A 16 -9.79 17.72 4.94
C ILE A 16 -8.34 17.86 4.43
N ILE A 17 -7.70 19.00 4.70
CA ILE A 17 -6.30 19.26 4.29
C ILE A 17 -5.35 18.31 5.03
N VAL A 18 -5.49 18.17 6.35
CA VAL A 18 -4.65 17.27 7.16
C VAL A 18 -4.84 15.81 6.73
N GLY A 19 -6.09 15.37 6.55
CA GLY A 19 -6.40 14.02 6.08
C GLY A 19 -5.77 13.72 4.71
N SER A 20 -5.85 14.67 3.79
CA SER A 20 -5.23 14.54 2.45
C SER A 20 -3.70 14.52 2.52
N PHE A 21 -3.10 15.30 3.42
CA PHE A 21 -1.66 15.33 3.61
C PHE A 21 -1.13 14.01 4.18
N VAL A 22 -1.81 13.45 5.19
CA VAL A 22 -1.49 12.14 5.77
C VAL A 22 -1.60 11.03 4.71
N HIS A 23 -2.65 11.06 3.89
CA HIS A 23 -2.81 10.12 2.78
C HIS A 23 -1.63 10.22 1.80
N LYS A 24 -1.26 11.43 1.37
CA LYS A 24 -0.17 11.66 0.41
C LYS A 24 1.21 11.29 0.98
N TYR A 25 1.46 11.53 2.26
CA TYR A 25 2.72 11.17 2.90
C TYR A 25 2.94 9.65 2.94
N ARG A 26 1.86 8.90 3.12
CA ARG A 26 1.85 7.43 3.15
C ARG A 26 2.19 6.78 1.80
N TYR A 27 2.00 7.47 0.68
CA TYR A 27 2.31 6.97 -0.67
C TYR A 27 3.72 7.28 -1.17
N ARG A 28 4.43 8.25 -0.57
CA ARG A 28 5.67 8.77 -1.17
C ARG A 28 6.91 7.90 -0.93
N ASN A 29 6.89 7.06 0.09
CA ASN A 29 8.06 6.32 0.56
C ASN A 29 7.85 4.80 0.46
N MET A 30 7.47 4.27 -0.70
CA MET A 30 7.35 2.82 -0.88
C MET A 30 8.60 2.27 -1.59
N ASN A 31 9.22 1.26 -1.00
CA ASN A 31 10.34 0.52 -1.57
C ASN A 31 9.87 -0.85 -2.04
N LEU A 32 10.37 -1.30 -3.19
CA LEU A 32 10.22 -2.66 -3.65
C LEU A 32 11.04 -3.58 -2.73
N ILE A 33 10.39 -4.57 -2.11
CA ILE A 33 11.06 -5.51 -1.20
C ILE A 33 11.25 -6.89 -1.82
N TYR A 34 10.31 -7.31 -2.66
CA TYR A 34 10.27 -8.66 -3.21
C TYR A 34 9.49 -8.68 -4.51
N THR A 35 9.98 -9.46 -5.46
CA THR A 35 9.26 -9.77 -6.69
C THR A 35 8.98 -11.26 -6.68
N ALA A 36 7.71 -11.62 -6.53
CA ALA A 36 7.25 -13.01 -6.58
C ALA A 36 6.85 -13.35 -8.02
N PHE A 37 7.22 -14.55 -8.47
CA PHE A 37 6.71 -15.13 -9.71
C PHE A 37 5.75 -16.26 -9.35
N GLY A 38 4.56 -16.21 -9.92
CA GLY A 38 3.49 -17.17 -9.66
C GLY A 38 2.68 -16.87 -8.41
N GLN A 39 1.46 -17.42 -8.40
CA GLN A 39 0.45 -17.09 -7.40
C GLN A 39 0.77 -17.71 -6.02
N GLU A 40 1.37 -18.90 -6.00
CA GLU A 40 1.72 -19.62 -4.79
C GLU A 40 2.78 -18.86 -3.98
N ASN A 41 3.89 -18.49 -4.62
CA ASN A 41 4.94 -17.69 -4.00
C ASN A 41 4.40 -16.35 -3.51
N TYR A 42 3.57 -15.69 -4.33
CA TYR A 42 2.90 -14.45 -3.96
C TYR A 42 2.09 -14.58 -2.65
N PHE A 43 1.22 -15.58 -2.56
CA PHE A 43 0.38 -15.77 -1.36
C PHE A 43 1.20 -16.13 -0.13
N ASN A 44 2.26 -16.94 -0.29
CA ASN A 44 3.15 -17.29 0.81
C ASN A 44 3.83 -16.05 1.39
N ILE A 45 4.40 -15.21 0.53
CA ILE A 45 5.08 -13.97 0.94
C ILE A 45 4.10 -12.98 1.61
N ILE A 46 2.90 -12.84 1.06
CA ILE A 46 1.87 -12.01 1.67
C ILE A 46 1.44 -12.54 3.03
N ALA A 47 1.30 -13.86 3.19
CA ALA A 47 0.94 -14.45 4.46
C ALA A 47 1.95 -14.10 5.55
N LYS A 48 3.26 -14.15 5.22
CA LYS A 48 4.34 -13.74 6.13
C LYS A 48 4.25 -12.26 6.50
N LEU A 49 4.10 -11.38 5.52
CA LEU A 49 3.96 -9.94 5.75
C LEU A 49 2.72 -9.60 6.60
N LYS A 50 1.61 -10.31 6.36
CA LYS A 50 0.36 -10.13 7.10
C LYS A 50 0.46 -10.66 8.53
N ALA A 51 1.16 -11.77 8.75
CA ALA A 51 1.39 -12.32 10.08
C ALA A 51 2.12 -11.33 11.00
N ASP A 52 3.07 -10.57 10.45
CA ASP A 52 3.82 -9.54 11.17
C ASP A 52 3.16 -8.13 11.09
N GLY A 53 1.95 -8.04 10.53
CA GLY A 53 1.18 -6.79 10.49
C GLY A 53 1.74 -5.69 9.57
N VAL A 54 2.61 -6.06 8.63
CA VAL A 54 3.30 -5.11 7.75
C VAL A 54 2.36 -4.64 6.63
N ALA A 55 2.24 -3.32 6.46
CA ALA A 55 1.46 -2.75 5.37
C ALA A 55 2.20 -2.88 4.04
N TYR A 56 1.64 -3.63 3.10
CA TYR A 56 2.20 -3.86 1.78
C TYR A 56 1.27 -3.38 0.65
N LYS A 57 1.85 -3.13 -0.52
CA LYS A 57 1.15 -2.81 -1.76
C LYS A 57 1.69 -3.70 -2.87
N VAL A 58 0.80 -4.31 -3.63
CA VAL A 58 1.16 -5.21 -4.73
C VAL A 58 0.97 -4.46 -6.04
N ARG A 59 1.92 -4.59 -6.96
CA ARG A 59 1.80 -4.14 -8.34
C ARG A 59 2.07 -5.31 -9.26
N ILE A 60 1.19 -5.51 -10.23
CA ILE A 60 1.37 -6.53 -11.26
C ILE A 60 1.74 -5.78 -12.55
N PRO A 61 2.99 -5.87 -13.03
CA PRO A 61 3.39 -5.23 -14.28
C PRO A 61 2.54 -5.77 -15.43
N GLY A 62 1.95 -4.86 -16.21
CA GLY A 62 1.07 -5.21 -17.33
C GLY A 62 -0.42 -5.32 -16.99
N GLN A 63 -0.82 -5.23 -15.72
CA GLN A 63 -2.24 -5.09 -15.35
C GLN A 63 -2.63 -3.60 -15.38
N ALA A 64 -3.25 -3.17 -16.47
CA ALA A 64 -3.94 -1.89 -16.51
C ALA A 64 -5.18 -1.95 -15.60
N PHE A 65 -5.54 -0.83 -14.97
CA PHE A 65 -6.76 -0.68 -14.16
C PHE A 65 -7.99 -1.00 -15.02
N GLY A 66 -8.45 -2.25 -15.02
CA GLY A 66 -9.58 -2.71 -15.85
C GLY A 66 -9.56 -4.19 -16.19
N ASP A 67 -8.38 -4.81 -16.28
CA ASP A 67 -8.25 -6.23 -16.60
C ASP A 67 -8.44 -7.09 -15.34
N ARG A 68 -9.70 -7.29 -14.94
CA ARG A 68 -10.08 -8.23 -13.86
C ARG A 68 -10.01 -9.70 -14.30
N GLU A 69 -9.87 -9.95 -15.59
CA GLU A 69 -9.95 -11.28 -16.20
C GLU A 69 -8.69 -11.55 -17.01
N ARG A 70 -7.53 -11.68 -16.34
CA ARG A 70 -6.41 -12.39 -16.96
C ARG A 70 -6.43 -13.83 -16.48
N PRO A 71 -6.23 -14.81 -17.39
CA PRO A 71 -6.02 -16.19 -16.99
C PRO A 71 -4.91 -16.23 -15.94
N VAL A 72 -5.05 -17.09 -14.94
CA VAL A 72 -3.99 -17.34 -13.95
C VAL A 72 -2.83 -17.98 -14.71
N ILE A 73 -1.91 -17.15 -15.20
CA ILE A 73 -0.68 -17.63 -15.81
C ILE A 73 0.32 -17.81 -14.68
N ASP A 74 0.89 -19.00 -14.58
CA ASP A 74 1.82 -19.39 -13.52
C ASP A 74 3.09 -18.51 -13.46
N ASN A 75 3.37 -17.78 -14.54
CA ASN A 75 4.48 -16.84 -14.66
C ASN A 75 4.09 -15.37 -14.39
N THR A 76 2.99 -15.12 -13.69
CA THR A 76 2.60 -13.74 -13.35
C THR A 76 3.58 -13.16 -12.33
N GLN A 77 4.12 -11.99 -12.65
CA GLN A 77 5.00 -11.24 -11.76
C GLN A 77 4.18 -10.40 -10.77
N TYR A 78 4.51 -10.48 -9.49
CA TYR A 78 3.92 -9.70 -8.42
C TYR A 78 5.03 -8.92 -7.72
N ASP A 79 5.08 -7.62 -7.95
CA ASP A 79 6.00 -6.72 -7.28
C ASP A 79 5.38 -6.24 -5.97
N ILE A 80 6.02 -6.57 -4.85
CA ILE A 80 5.55 -6.25 -3.50
C ILE A 80 6.35 -5.07 -2.97
N TYR A 81 5.63 -4.00 -2.65
CA TYR A 81 6.17 -2.76 -2.12
C TYR A 81 5.75 -2.59 -0.67
N VAL A 82 6.67 -2.15 0.17
CA VAL A 82 6.43 -1.81 1.58
C VAL A 82 6.92 -0.39 1.83
N LYS A 83 6.41 0.27 2.87
CA LYS A 83 6.94 1.57 3.26
C LYS A 83 8.42 1.45 3.62
N ASN A 84 9.21 2.45 3.27
CA ASN A 84 10.63 2.52 3.60
C ASN A 84 10.84 2.46 5.13
N THR A 85 9.94 3.05 5.92
CA THR A 85 9.95 2.93 7.39
C THR A 85 9.81 1.50 7.87
N ASP A 86 9.07 0.67 7.13
CA ASP A 86 8.69 -0.69 7.53
C ASP A 86 9.53 -1.73 6.75
N ALA A 87 10.53 -1.30 5.97
CA ALA A 87 11.35 -2.17 5.13
C ALA A 87 12.15 -3.17 5.97
N HIS A 88 12.60 -2.77 7.16
CA HIS A 88 13.30 -3.66 8.09
C HIS A 88 12.37 -4.76 8.64
N LEU A 89 11.13 -4.41 9.02
CA LEU A 89 10.11 -5.37 9.44
C LEU A 89 9.76 -6.35 8.33
N ALA A 90 9.66 -5.85 7.09
CA ALA A 90 9.43 -6.71 5.94
C ALA A 90 10.59 -7.68 5.69
N ALA A 91 11.84 -7.24 5.82
CA ALA A 91 13.00 -8.10 5.66
C ALA A 91 13.05 -9.20 6.73
N ASP A 92 12.70 -8.88 7.98
CA ASP A 92 12.61 -9.86 9.05
C ASP A 92 11.47 -10.86 8.83
N ALA A 93 10.29 -10.39 8.41
CA ALA A 93 9.14 -11.23 8.09
C ALA A 93 9.45 -12.24 6.96
N LEU A 94 10.25 -11.82 5.96
CA LEU A 94 10.64 -12.66 4.84
C LEU A 94 11.65 -13.76 5.22
N ARG A 95 12.49 -13.51 6.23
CA ARG A 95 13.55 -14.43 6.68
C ARG A 95 13.02 -15.57 7.56
N LYS A 96 11.85 -15.40 8.16
CA LYS A 96 11.13 -16.41 8.96
C LYS A 96 10.64 -17.57 8.09
#